data_AF-C1LLT3-F1
#
_entry.id   AF-C1LLT3-F1
#
_cell.length_a   1.000
_cell.length_b   1.000
_cell.length_c   1.000
_cell.angle_alpha   90.00
_cell.angle_beta   90.00
_cell.angle_gamma   90.00
#
_symmetry.space_group_name_H-M   'P 1'
#
loop_
_entity.id
_entity.type
_entity.pdbx_description
1 polymer ?
#
loop_
_entity_poly.entity_id
_entity_poly.type
_entity_poly.pdbx_seq_one_letter_code
_entity_poly.pdbx_strand_id
1 'polypeptide(L)'
;MSIPTVSDSLVQNLMRGIRAHLDSLLPIVEDGHMMRMRLGLAHSLDRYKLKCNPDKIDTMIVQAVGLMDELDKEINNYIMRTKEMYGWHFPELSKIVLDNITYVKVVKRIGHRVNSNVDLSDLVPDELASQIREASIVSLGTEVIDEDITMINELCDQVLEASSSRTQLHDYLVKRMIAVAPNLTALVGELLGARLIARAGTLVNLAKHPASTVQILGAEKALFRALKTRHNTPNQIIHSRAKCHECWPQKHHSLHV
;
A
#
# COMPACT_ATOMS: atom_id res chain seq x y z
N MET A 1 3.02 -14.03 -58.34
CA MET A 1 1.74 -13.66 -58.97
C MET A 1 1.63 -12.13 -58.95
N SER A 2 2.02 -11.44 -60.02
CA SER A 2 1.85 -9.99 -60.15
C SER A 2 0.52 -9.69 -60.85
N ILE A 3 -0.58 -9.81 -60.11
CA ILE A 3 -1.90 -9.48 -60.64
C ILE A 3 -2.06 -7.95 -60.58
N PRO A 4 -2.40 -7.27 -61.70
CA PRO A 4 -2.62 -5.83 -61.70
C PRO A 4 -3.87 -5.49 -60.87
N THR A 5 -3.72 -4.62 -59.88
CA THR A 5 -4.82 -4.14 -59.01
C THR A 5 -5.27 -2.74 -59.43
N VAL A 6 -6.58 -2.52 -59.48
CA VAL A 6 -7.20 -1.23 -59.83
C VAL A 6 -7.83 -0.60 -58.58
N SER A 7 -7.60 0.70 -58.35
CA SER A 7 -8.10 1.43 -57.19
C SER A 7 -8.76 2.76 -57.60
N ASP A 8 -9.95 2.68 -58.21
CA ASP A 8 -10.69 3.84 -58.71
C ASP A 8 -11.86 4.24 -57.79
N SER A 9 -12.43 5.43 -58.05
CA SER A 9 -13.64 5.93 -57.35
C SER A 9 -14.86 5.01 -57.50
N LEU A 10 -14.96 4.30 -58.63
CA LEU A 10 -15.98 3.28 -58.86
C LEU A 10 -15.84 2.10 -57.89
N VAL A 11 -14.60 1.69 -57.57
CA VAL A 11 -14.32 0.63 -56.59
C VAL A 11 -14.75 1.06 -55.18
N GLN A 12 -14.61 2.33 -54.83
CA GLN A 12 -15.08 2.85 -53.54
C GLN A 12 -16.61 2.80 -53.41
N ASN A 13 -17.34 3.14 -54.49
CA ASN A 13 -18.79 3.02 -54.54
C ASN A 13 -19.23 1.55 -54.43
N LEU A 14 -18.52 0.63 -55.09
CA LEU A 14 -18.76 -0.81 -54.97
C LEU A 14 -18.53 -1.32 -53.54
N MET A 15 -17.40 -0.95 -52.92
CA MET A 15 -17.08 -1.32 -51.53
C MET A 15 -18.07 -0.72 -50.52
N ARG A 16 -18.70 0.42 -50.82
CA ARG A 16 -19.80 0.97 -50.01
C ARG A 16 -21.06 0.12 -50.14
N GLY A 17 -21.44 -0.29 -51.35
CA GLY A 17 -22.58 -1.18 -51.59
C GLY A 17 -22.41 -2.54 -50.88
N ILE A 18 -21.23 -3.13 -50.98
CA ILE A 18 -20.90 -4.40 -50.29
C ILE A 18 -21.02 -4.25 -48.76
N ARG A 19 -20.54 -3.15 -48.19
CA ARG A 19 -20.66 -2.89 -46.74
C ARG A 19 -22.10 -2.66 -46.28
N ALA A 20 -22.92 -2.01 -47.10
CA ALA A 20 -24.33 -1.74 -46.78
C ALA A 20 -25.20 -3.00 -46.82
N HIS A 21 -24.86 -3.97 -47.69
CA HIS A 21 -25.59 -5.24 -47.83
C HIS A 21 -24.83 -6.44 -47.24
N LEU A 22 -23.86 -6.17 -46.35
CA LEU A 22 -22.98 -7.20 -45.78
C LEU A 22 -23.77 -8.28 -45.01
N ASP A 23 -24.84 -7.87 -44.34
CA ASP A 23 -25.70 -8.77 -43.55
C ASP A 23 -26.46 -9.76 -44.46
N SER A 24 -26.83 -9.33 -45.67
CA SER A 24 -27.42 -10.21 -46.69
C SER A 24 -26.39 -11.14 -47.36
N LEU A 25 -25.12 -10.73 -47.43
CA LEU A 25 -24.04 -11.50 -48.05
C LEU A 25 -23.47 -12.57 -47.12
N LEU A 26 -23.58 -12.37 -45.81
CA LEU A 26 -23.07 -13.28 -44.78
C LEU A 26 -24.19 -13.73 -43.82
N PRO A 27 -25.20 -14.48 -44.29
CA PRO A 27 -26.34 -14.91 -43.48
C PRO A 27 -25.99 -15.87 -42.33
N ILE A 28 -24.74 -16.34 -42.27
CA ILE A 28 -24.25 -17.30 -41.27
C ILE A 28 -23.80 -16.59 -39.98
N VAL A 29 -23.61 -15.27 -40.01
CA VAL A 29 -23.15 -14.51 -38.84
C VAL A 29 -24.35 -13.83 -38.18
N GLU A 30 -24.72 -14.26 -36.96
CA GLU A 30 -25.73 -13.53 -36.20
C GLU A 30 -25.26 -12.08 -35.94
N ASP A 31 -26.17 -11.10 -36.09
CA ASP A 31 -25.86 -9.67 -36.05
C ASP A 31 -25.09 -9.23 -34.78
N GLY A 32 -25.34 -9.91 -33.64
CA GLY A 32 -24.65 -9.65 -32.37
C GLY A 32 -23.16 -10.02 -32.38
N HIS A 33 -22.74 -11.01 -33.17
CA HIS A 33 -21.36 -11.49 -33.21
C HIS A 33 -20.45 -10.52 -33.96
N MET A 34 -20.92 -9.93 -35.06
CA MET A 34 -20.15 -8.98 -35.85
C MET A 34 -19.83 -7.70 -35.06
N MET A 35 -20.81 -7.17 -34.30
CA MET A 35 -20.59 -6.00 -33.46
C MET A 35 -19.58 -6.28 -32.34
N ARG A 36 -19.68 -7.43 -31.66
CA ARG A 36 -18.72 -7.84 -30.64
C ARG A 36 -17.30 -8.02 -31.20
N MET A 37 -17.19 -8.59 -32.40
CA MET A 37 -15.90 -8.75 -33.09
C MET A 37 -15.29 -7.39 -33.45
N ARG A 38 -16.09 -6.47 -34.01
CA ARG A 38 -15.63 -5.09 -34.33
C ARG A 38 -15.17 -4.36 -33.07
N LEU A 39 -15.94 -4.45 -31.99
CA LEU A 39 -15.58 -3.85 -30.70
C LEU A 39 -14.29 -4.47 -30.13
N GLY A 40 -14.15 -5.79 -30.18
CA GLY A 40 -12.95 -6.50 -29.75
C GLY A 40 -11.72 -6.06 -30.54
N LEU A 41 -11.84 -5.95 -31.86
CA LEU A 41 -10.78 -5.48 -32.74
C LEU A 41 -10.41 -4.03 -32.45
N ALA A 42 -11.40 -3.13 -32.32
CA ALA A 42 -11.19 -1.73 -31.96
C ALA A 42 -10.43 -1.61 -30.63
N HIS A 43 -10.89 -2.28 -29.57
CA HIS A 43 -10.21 -2.28 -28.27
C HIS A 43 -8.80 -2.88 -28.33
N SER A 44 -8.55 -3.88 -29.18
CA SER A 44 -7.21 -4.48 -29.34
C SER A 44 -6.26 -3.51 -30.06
N LEU A 45 -6.75 -2.82 -31.08
CA LEU A 45 -6.01 -1.86 -31.88
C LEU A 45 -5.70 -0.61 -31.04
N ASP A 46 -6.67 -0.13 -30.28
CA ASP A 46 -6.48 0.99 -29.36
C ASP A 46 -5.48 0.64 -28.26
N ARG A 47 -5.57 -0.54 -27.65
CA ARG A 47 -4.56 -1.00 -26.67
C ARG A 47 -3.17 -1.15 -27.28
N TYR A 48 -3.08 -1.59 -28.53
CA TYR A 48 -1.80 -1.69 -29.23
C TYR A 48 -1.18 -0.32 -29.54
N LYS A 49 -2.00 0.65 -29.97
CA LYS A 49 -1.54 2.02 -30.23
C LYS A 49 -1.20 2.76 -28.93
N LEU A 50 -2.05 2.61 -27.92
CA LEU A 50 -1.91 3.20 -26.58
C LEU A 50 -1.06 2.32 -25.66
N LYS A 51 -0.06 1.60 -26.20
CA LYS A 51 0.68 0.46 -25.60
C LYS A 51 1.12 0.63 -24.14
N CYS A 52 1.15 1.85 -23.60
CA CYS A 52 1.10 2.13 -22.18
C CYS A 52 0.18 3.33 -21.96
N ASN A 53 -0.99 3.14 -21.34
CA ASN A 53 -1.68 4.28 -20.76
C ASN A 53 -1.02 4.56 -19.38
N PRO A 54 -0.22 5.62 -19.22
CA PRO A 54 0.47 5.92 -17.97
C PRO A 54 -0.51 6.15 -16.81
N ASP A 55 -1.73 6.61 -17.10
CA ASP A 55 -2.78 6.97 -16.14
C ASP A 55 -3.39 5.78 -15.36
N LYS A 56 -3.05 4.54 -15.74
CA LYS A 56 -3.49 3.34 -14.98
C LYS A 56 -2.37 2.74 -14.14
N ILE A 57 -1.12 3.07 -14.42
CA ILE A 57 0.02 2.46 -13.72
C ILE A 57 0.17 3.08 -12.32
N ASP A 58 -0.12 4.38 -12.20
CA ASP A 58 -0.11 5.12 -10.94
C ASP A 58 -1.30 4.78 -10.02
N THR A 59 -2.44 4.38 -10.56
CA THR A 59 -3.59 3.94 -9.73
C THR A 59 -3.24 2.77 -8.80
N MET A 60 -2.41 1.85 -9.26
CA MET A 60 -1.91 0.73 -8.44
C MET A 60 -1.00 1.18 -7.30
N ILE A 61 -0.24 2.27 -7.49
CA ILE A 61 0.58 2.86 -6.42
C ILE A 61 -0.33 3.45 -5.34
N VAL A 62 -1.38 4.17 -5.74
CA VAL A 62 -2.36 4.75 -4.80
C VAL A 62 -3.03 3.65 -3.96
N GLN A 63 -3.47 2.57 -4.60
CA GLN A 63 -4.07 1.43 -3.90
C GLN A 63 -3.07 0.74 -2.97
N ALA A 64 -1.83 0.52 -3.41
CA ALA A 64 -0.80 -0.13 -2.60
C ALA A 64 -0.45 0.67 -1.33
N VAL A 65 -0.37 2.00 -1.42
CA VAL A 65 -0.14 2.86 -0.25
C VAL A 65 -1.32 2.82 0.71
N GLY A 66 -2.55 2.88 0.19
CA GLY A 66 -3.75 2.77 1.01
C GLY A 66 -3.79 1.46 1.79
N LEU A 67 -3.56 0.34 1.09
CA LEU A 67 -3.48 -0.99 1.69
C LEU A 67 -2.39 -1.09 2.76
N MET A 68 -1.21 -0.49 2.53
CA MET A 68 -0.13 -0.48 3.51
C MET A 68 -0.49 0.30 4.77
N ASP A 69 -1.14 1.47 4.64
CA ASP A 69 -1.60 2.27 5.78
C ASP A 69 -2.77 1.58 6.52
N GLU A 70 -3.58 0.77 5.83
CA GLU A 70 -4.62 -0.08 6.44
C GLU A 70 -4.01 -1.26 7.20
N LEU A 71 -3.07 -1.99 6.58
CA LEU A 71 -2.34 -3.09 7.21
C LEU A 71 -1.61 -2.65 8.48
N ASP A 72 -0.95 -1.48 8.47
CA ASP A 72 -0.27 -0.97 9.67
C ASP A 72 -1.27 -0.74 10.84
N LYS A 73 -2.51 -0.32 10.56
CA LYS A 73 -3.56 -0.17 11.59
C LYS A 73 -4.10 -1.51 12.05
N GLU A 74 -4.35 -2.43 11.13
CA GLU A 74 -4.86 -3.77 11.44
C GLU A 74 -3.86 -4.58 12.25
N ILE A 75 -2.58 -4.56 11.87
CA ILE A 75 -1.48 -5.17 12.64
C ILE A 75 -1.48 -4.64 14.07
N ASN A 76 -1.59 -3.31 14.25
CA ASN A 76 -1.62 -2.73 15.59
C ASN A 76 -2.88 -3.17 16.37
N ASN A 77 -4.05 -3.20 15.74
CA ASN A 77 -5.28 -3.67 16.38
C ASN A 77 -5.17 -5.14 16.81
N TYR A 78 -4.64 -6.01 15.97
CA TYR A 78 -4.43 -7.41 16.29
C TYR A 78 -3.43 -7.58 17.44
N ILE A 79 -2.33 -6.83 17.45
CA ILE A 79 -1.34 -6.88 18.53
C ILE A 79 -1.95 -6.43 19.87
N MET A 80 -2.70 -5.33 19.87
CA MET A 80 -3.39 -4.87 21.09
C MET A 80 -4.39 -5.93 21.57
N ARG A 81 -5.08 -6.60 20.64
CA ARG A 81 -5.98 -7.70 20.97
C ARG A 81 -5.26 -8.91 21.56
N THR A 82 -4.12 -9.31 20.99
CA THR A 82 -3.28 -10.38 21.55
C THR A 82 -2.79 -10.03 22.95
N LYS A 83 -2.38 -8.78 23.20
CA LYS A 83 -1.96 -8.31 24.53
C LYS A 83 -3.08 -8.35 25.55
N GLU A 84 -4.31 -8.01 25.16
CA GLU A 84 -5.48 -8.12 26.05
C GLU A 84 -5.81 -9.58 26.38
N MET A 85 -5.88 -10.44 25.36
CA MET A 85 -6.23 -11.86 25.53
C MET A 85 -5.18 -12.60 26.37
N TYR A 86 -3.91 -12.47 26.02
CA TYR A 86 -2.82 -13.09 26.76
C TYR A 86 -2.53 -12.40 28.10
N GLY A 87 -2.94 -11.14 28.25
CA GLY A 87 -2.83 -10.39 29.50
C GLY A 87 -3.62 -10.99 30.67
N TRP A 88 -4.69 -11.74 30.39
CA TRP A 88 -5.40 -12.51 31.42
C TRP A 88 -4.54 -13.66 31.97
N HIS A 89 -3.75 -14.30 31.10
CA HIS A 89 -2.84 -15.38 31.49
C HIS A 89 -1.52 -14.86 32.07
N PHE A 90 -0.90 -13.86 31.44
CA PHE A 90 0.41 -13.35 31.83
C PHE A 90 0.49 -11.82 31.67
N PRO A 91 -0.06 -11.05 32.64
CA PRO A 91 -0.16 -9.60 32.54
C PRO A 91 1.20 -8.88 32.56
N GLU A 92 2.19 -9.43 33.26
CA GLU A 92 3.51 -8.83 33.46
C GLU A 92 4.34 -8.80 32.18
N LEU A 93 4.12 -9.75 31.26
CA LEU A 93 4.84 -9.80 29.98
C LEU A 93 4.69 -8.51 29.16
N SER A 94 3.51 -7.88 29.23
CA SER A 94 3.23 -6.63 28.50
C SER A 94 4.06 -5.45 28.99
N LYS A 95 4.52 -5.48 30.25
CA LYS A 95 5.36 -4.45 30.85
C LYS A 95 6.84 -4.68 30.56
N ILE A 96 7.26 -5.94 30.46
CA ILE A 96 8.65 -6.33 30.19
C ILE A 96 8.99 -6.12 28.71
N VAL A 97 8.12 -6.59 27.81
CA VAL A 97 8.36 -6.51 26.36
C VAL A 97 7.55 -5.37 25.76
N LEU A 98 8.24 -4.26 25.52
CA LEU A 98 7.65 -3.06 24.91
C LEU A 98 7.44 -3.22 23.39
N ASP A 99 8.34 -3.94 22.71
CA ASP A 99 8.21 -4.15 21.27
C ASP A 99 7.06 -5.10 20.93
N ASN A 100 6.19 -4.62 20.06
CA ASN A 100 4.91 -5.24 19.71
C ASN A 100 5.09 -6.55 18.92
N ILE A 101 6.03 -6.59 17.97
CA ILE A 101 6.27 -7.77 17.14
C ILE A 101 7.02 -8.83 17.95
N THR A 102 8.01 -8.41 18.74
CA THR A 102 8.75 -9.31 19.62
C THR A 102 7.83 -9.92 20.68
N TYR A 103 6.89 -9.16 21.24
CA TYR A 103 5.88 -9.67 22.16
C TYR A 103 5.10 -10.85 21.56
N VAL A 104 4.59 -10.71 20.33
CA VAL A 104 3.83 -11.78 19.65
C VAL A 104 4.68 -13.03 19.43
N LYS A 105 5.96 -12.86 19.05
CA LYS A 105 6.89 -14.00 18.90
C LYS A 105 7.16 -14.72 20.23
N VAL A 106 7.28 -13.97 21.32
CA VAL A 106 7.48 -14.52 22.67
C VAL A 106 6.24 -15.27 23.15
N VAL A 107 5.04 -14.70 22.97
CA VAL A 107 3.77 -15.37 23.32
C VAL A 107 3.64 -16.71 22.59
N LYS A 108 3.92 -16.73 21.29
CA LYS A 108 3.90 -17.95 20.48
C LYS A 108 4.89 -19.02 20.97
N ARG A 109 6.05 -18.60 21.49
CA ARG A 109 7.12 -19.51 21.91
C ARG A 109 6.87 -20.10 23.31
N ILE A 110 6.34 -19.29 24.23
CA ILE A 110 6.05 -19.70 25.61
C ILE A 110 4.76 -20.54 25.66
N GLY A 111 3.67 -20.05 25.05
CA GLY A 111 2.34 -20.64 25.23
C GLY A 111 1.91 -20.57 26.70
N HIS A 112 2.04 -21.68 27.42
CA HIS A 112 1.75 -21.77 28.85
C HIS A 112 2.89 -21.23 29.73
N ARG A 113 2.55 -20.57 30.84
CA ARG A 113 3.52 -20.13 31.86
C ARG A 113 4.40 -21.26 32.41
N VAL A 114 3.89 -22.49 32.49
CA VAL A 114 4.64 -23.66 32.99
C VAL A 114 5.79 -24.04 32.06
N ASN A 115 5.70 -23.68 30.77
CA ASN A 115 6.71 -23.94 29.77
C ASN A 115 7.70 -22.76 29.62
N SER A 116 7.88 -21.94 30.65
CA SER A 116 8.78 -20.78 30.64
C SER A 116 10.28 -21.11 30.57
N ASN A 117 10.63 -22.40 30.63
CA ASN A 117 12.01 -22.89 30.50
C ASN A 117 12.50 -23.01 29.04
N VAL A 118 11.69 -22.57 28.07
CA VAL A 118 12.06 -22.58 26.65
C VAL A 118 13.11 -21.50 26.36
N ASP A 119 14.10 -21.82 25.53
CA ASP A 119 15.11 -20.87 25.09
C ASP A 119 14.49 -19.72 24.29
N LEU A 120 14.70 -18.49 24.79
CA LEU A 120 14.23 -17.22 24.22
C LEU A 120 15.38 -16.35 23.67
N SER A 121 16.61 -16.88 23.68
CA SER A 121 17.87 -16.18 23.34
C SER A 121 17.88 -15.61 21.92
N ASP A 122 17.13 -16.22 21.00
CA ASP A 122 17.03 -15.77 19.60
C ASP A 122 16.12 -14.53 19.41
N LEU A 123 15.21 -14.29 20.36
CA LEU A 123 14.16 -13.27 20.23
C LEU A 123 14.43 -12.05 21.10
N VAL A 124 15.05 -12.25 22.26
CA VAL A 124 15.17 -11.24 23.30
C VAL A 124 16.54 -11.36 23.98
N PRO A 125 17.19 -10.23 24.33
CA PRO A 125 18.39 -10.24 25.17
C PRO A 125 18.23 -11.06 26.45
N ASP A 126 19.32 -11.67 26.91
CA ASP A 126 19.33 -12.59 28.05
C ASP A 126 18.77 -11.95 29.35
N GLU A 127 18.98 -10.65 29.54
CA GLU A 127 18.46 -9.89 30.70
C GLU A 127 16.92 -9.86 30.75
N LEU A 128 16.28 -9.68 29.61
CA LEU A 128 14.82 -9.68 29.53
C LEU A 128 14.28 -11.13 29.58
N ALA A 129 15.03 -12.10 29.04
CA ALA A 129 14.66 -13.51 29.14
C ALA A 129 14.65 -14.00 30.60
N SER A 130 15.63 -13.59 31.43
CA SER A 130 15.62 -13.91 32.86
C SER A 130 14.46 -13.24 33.59
N GLN A 131 14.17 -11.97 33.29
CA GLN A 131 13.01 -11.26 33.85
C GLN A 131 11.67 -11.93 33.50
N ILE A 132 11.52 -12.42 32.26
CA ILE A 132 10.32 -13.17 31.84
C ILE A 132 10.19 -14.47 32.64
N ARG A 133 11.29 -15.19 32.90
CA ARG A 133 11.27 -16.42 33.72
C ARG A 133 10.89 -16.12 35.16
N GLU A 134 11.50 -15.11 35.77
CA GLU A 134 11.17 -14.69 37.14
C GLU A 134 9.71 -14.25 37.27
N ALA A 135 9.24 -13.43 36.32
CA ALA A 135 7.85 -13.00 36.24
C ALA A 135 6.88 -14.18 36.04
N SER A 136 7.28 -15.23 35.31
CA SER A 136 6.43 -16.40 35.11
C SER A 136 6.13 -17.16 36.41
N ILE A 137 7.08 -17.16 37.37
CA ILE A 137 6.94 -17.85 38.67
C ILE A 137 6.04 -17.05 39.61
N VAL A 138 6.15 -15.72 39.59
CA VAL A 138 5.44 -14.81 40.51
C VAL A 138 4.11 -14.31 39.94
N SER A 139 3.79 -14.68 38.69
CA SER A 139 2.67 -14.11 37.94
C SER A 139 1.30 -14.29 38.60
N LEU A 140 0.53 -13.19 38.67
CA LEU A 140 -0.85 -13.16 39.16
C LEU A 140 -1.91 -13.56 38.11
N GLY A 141 -1.53 -13.99 36.90
CA GLY A 141 -2.50 -14.30 35.85
C GLY A 141 -3.30 -15.59 36.11
N THR A 142 -4.41 -15.76 35.39
CA THR A 142 -5.30 -16.93 35.51
C THR A 142 -4.83 -18.09 34.64
N GLU A 143 -5.06 -19.32 35.09
CA GLU A 143 -4.85 -20.50 34.23
C GLU A 143 -5.85 -20.48 33.07
N VAL A 144 -5.37 -20.86 31.90
CA VAL A 144 -6.11 -20.80 30.63
C VAL A 144 -6.10 -22.19 30.02
N ILE A 145 -7.20 -22.56 29.36
CA ILE A 145 -7.40 -23.86 28.74
C ILE A 145 -6.57 -23.94 27.45
N ASP A 146 -6.08 -25.12 27.11
CA ASP A 146 -5.27 -25.36 25.91
C ASP A 146 -5.94 -24.84 24.62
N GLU A 147 -7.27 -24.99 24.52
CA GLU A 147 -8.07 -24.48 23.38
C GLU A 147 -7.91 -22.97 23.20
N ASP A 148 -7.98 -22.19 24.28
CA ASP A 148 -7.81 -20.74 24.23
C ASP A 148 -6.37 -20.36 23.83
N ILE A 149 -5.38 -21.13 24.27
CA ILE A 149 -3.97 -20.90 23.90
C ILE A 149 -3.74 -21.23 22.42
N THR A 150 -4.40 -22.25 21.87
CA THR A 150 -4.35 -22.50 20.43
C THR A 150 -4.93 -21.33 19.63
N MET A 151 -6.07 -20.77 20.05
CA MET A 151 -6.66 -19.58 19.42
C MET A 151 -5.73 -18.35 19.51
N ILE A 152 -5.06 -18.14 20.64
CA ILE A 152 -4.08 -17.05 20.80
C ILE A 152 -2.88 -17.25 19.87
N ASN A 153 -2.39 -18.49 19.72
CA ASN A 153 -1.30 -18.81 18.81
C ASN A 153 -1.68 -18.60 17.34
N GLU A 154 -2.90 -18.97 16.94
CA GLU A 154 -3.43 -18.69 15.60
C GLU A 154 -3.48 -17.18 15.31
N LEU A 155 -3.92 -16.37 16.28
CA LEU A 155 -3.90 -14.92 16.16
C LEU A 155 -2.46 -14.38 16.04
N CYS A 156 -1.51 -14.95 16.78
CA CYS A 156 -0.09 -14.59 16.65
C CYS A 156 0.43 -14.89 15.23
N ASP A 157 0.02 -16.02 14.64
CA ASP A 157 0.40 -16.40 13.28
C ASP A 157 -0.15 -15.44 12.24
N GLN A 158 -1.41 -15.03 12.38
CA GLN A 158 -2.01 -14.02 11.51
C GLN A 158 -1.26 -12.68 11.59
N VAL A 159 -0.83 -12.25 12.78
CA VAL A 159 -0.02 -11.02 12.94
C VAL A 159 1.33 -11.14 12.25
N LEU A 160 2.01 -12.28 12.39
CA LEU A 160 3.32 -12.51 11.76
C LEU A 160 3.19 -12.59 10.23
N GLU A 161 2.15 -13.23 9.71
CA GLU A 161 1.85 -13.30 8.29
C GLU A 161 1.50 -11.91 7.72
N ALA A 162 0.68 -11.13 8.42
CA ALA A 162 0.37 -9.75 8.04
C ALA A 162 1.62 -8.86 8.03
N SER A 163 2.52 -9.01 9.00
CA SER A 163 3.80 -8.30 9.05
C SER A 163 4.73 -8.65 7.88
N SER A 164 4.80 -9.93 7.53
CA SER A 164 5.52 -10.39 6.33
C SER A 164 4.92 -9.82 5.06
N SER A 165 3.59 -9.88 4.92
CA SER A 165 2.84 -9.33 3.78
C SER A 165 3.06 -7.83 3.62
N ARG A 166 3.09 -7.08 4.73
CA ARG A 166 3.41 -5.65 4.76
C ARG A 166 4.82 -5.35 4.24
N THR A 167 5.79 -6.21 4.56
CA THR A 167 7.17 -6.10 4.04
C THR A 167 7.23 -6.37 2.54
N GLN A 168 6.52 -7.41 2.07
CA GLN A 168 6.42 -7.72 0.64
C GLN A 168 5.73 -6.59 -0.16
N LEU A 169 4.69 -5.98 0.42
CA LEU A 169 3.98 -4.85 -0.19
C LEU A 169 4.89 -3.61 -0.28
N HIS A 170 5.72 -3.37 0.72
CA HIS A 170 6.73 -2.31 0.69
C HIS A 170 7.72 -2.54 -0.46
N ASP A 171 8.29 -3.74 -0.60
CA ASP A 171 9.22 -4.06 -1.68
C ASP A 171 8.59 -3.95 -3.07
N TYR A 172 7.32 -4.34 -3.18
CA TYR A 172 6.52 -4.12 -4.38
C TYR A 172 6.38 -2.63 -4.70
N LEU A 173 6.06 -1.80 -3.69
CA LEU A 173 5.91 -0.36 -3.84
C LEU A 173 7.22 0.31 -4.30
N VAL A 174 8.36 -0.08 -3.73
CA VAL A 174 9.70 0.42 -4.11
C VAL A 174 9.97 0.14 -5.60
N LYS A 175 9.80 -1.12 -6.04
CA LYS A 175 10.02 -1.52 -7.43
C LYS A 175 9.11 -0.77 -8.40
N ARG A 176 7.84 -0.60 -8.03
CA ARG A 176 6.85 0.11 -8.86
C ARG A 176 7.14 1.61 -8.93
N MET A 177 7.52 2.24 -7.83
CA MET A 177 7.79 3.66 -7.80
C MET A 177 9.00 4.03 -8.66
N ILE A 178 10.08 3.23 -8.62
CA ILE A 178 11.26 3.42 -9.47
C ILE A 178 10.89 3.33 -10.95
N ALA A 179 9.99 2.41 -11.32
CA ALA A 179 9.54 2.25 -12.70
C ALA A 179 8.63 3.39 -13.19
N VAL A 180 7.82 3.98 -12.31
CA VAL A 180 6.81 5.00 -12.68
C VAL A 180 7.34 6.42 -12.54
N ALA A 181 8.00 6.74 -11.42
CA ALA A 181 8.45 8.08 -11.09
C ALA A 181 9.86 8.06 -10.45
N PRO A 182 10.92 7.75 -11.23
CA PRO A 182 12.29 7.66 -10.72
C PRO A 182 12.79 9.00 -10.17
N ASN A 183 12.44 10.11 -10.81
CA ASN A 183 12.87 11.45 -10.37
C ASN A 183 12.24 11.86 -9.03
N LEU A 184 10.95 11.54 -8.84
CA LEU A 184 10.26 11.81 -7.57
C LEU A 184 10.85 10.96 -6.44
N THR A 185 11.16 9.70 -6.75
CA THR A 185 11.81 8.77 -5.83
C THR A 185 13.18 9.28 -5.38
N ALA A 186 14.00 9.74 -6.33
CA ALA A 186 15.33 10.27 -6.03
C ALA A 186 15.30 11.53 -5.15
N LEU A 187 14.26 12.36 -5.29
CA LEU A 187 14.13 13.63 -4.55
C LEU A 187 13.56 13.47 -3.14
N VAL A 188 12.48 12.72 -2.99
CA VAL A 188 11.69 12.67 -1.73
C VAL A 188 11.73 11.29 -1.07
N GLY A 189 12.11 10.24 -1.80
CA GLY A 189 12.04 8.85 -1.39
C GLY A 189 10.74 8.15 -1.83
N GLU A 190 10.75 6.83 -1.79
CA GLU A 190 9.70 5.96 -2.33
C GLU A 190 8.38 6.15 -1.60
N LEU A 191 8.42 6.07 -0.25
CA LEU A 191 7.23 6.09 0.60
C LEU A 191 6.51 7.45 0.55
N LEU A 192 7.28 8.53 0.60
CA LEU A 192 6.73 9.89 0.57
C LEU A 192 6.24 10.26 -0.82
N GLY A 193 6.98 9.87 -1.87
CA GLY A 193 6.53 10.03 -3.25
C GLY A 193 5.19 9.32 -3.49
N ALA A 194 5.04 8.11 -2.96
CA ALA A 194 3.80 7.34 -3.07
C ALA A 194 2.63 8.01 -2.36
N ARG A 195 2.85 8.54 -1.15
CA ARG A 195 1.82 9.28 -0.40
C ARG A 195 1.43 10.59 -1.09
N LEU A 196 2.37 11.29 -1.73
CA LEU A 196 2.07 12.49 -2.52
C LEU A 196 1.15 12.17 -3.71
N ILE A 197 1.47 11.11 -4.45
CA ILE A 197 0.63 10.65 -5.55
C ILE A 197 -0.75 10.22 -5.04
N ALA A 198 -0.82 9.48 -3.93
CA ALA A 198 -2.08 9.04 -3.33
C ALA A 198 -2.96 10.22 -2.89
N ARG A 199 -2.37 11.29 -2.35
CA ARG A 199 -3.11 12.49 -1.93
C ARG A 199 -3.63 13.30 -3.13
N ALA A 200 -2.86 13.37 -4.22
CA ALA A 200 -3.27 14.02 -5.46
C ALA A 200 -4.23 13.17 -6.32
N GLY A 201 -4.32 11.87 -6.03
CA GLY A 201 -5.16 10.89 -6.72
C GLY A 201 -4.50 10.24 -7.94
N THR A 202 -3.79 11.03 -8.77
CA THR A 202 -2.99 10.54 -9.90
C THR A 202 -1.69 11.33 -10.04
N LEU A 203 -0.71 10.76 -10.74
CA LEU A 203 0.57 11.42 -10.98
C LEU A 203 0.40 12.69 -11.84
N VAL A 204 -0.53 12.65 -12.82
CA VAL A 204 -0.85 13.81 -13.67
C VAL A 204 -1.47 14.95 -12.86
N ASN A 205 -2.33 14.63 -11.89
CA ASN A 205 -2.91 15.64 -11.01
C ASN A 205 -1.85 16.25 -10.09
N LEU A 206 -0.92 15.43 -9.58
CA LEU A 206 0.21 15.93 -8.80
C LEU A 206 1.07 16.91 -9.62
N ALA A 207 1.33 16.60 -10.89
CA ALA A 207 2.10 17.47 -11.79
C ALA A 207 1.40 18.81 -12.09
N LYS A 208 0.07 18.87 -11.98
CA LYS A 208 -0.71 20.11 -12.16
C LYS A 208 -0.71 21.01 -10.92
N HIS A 209 -0.34 20.48 -9.75
CA HIS A 209 -0.31 21.28 -8.52
C HIS A 209 0.90 22.22 -8.51
N PRO A 210 0.73 23.50 -8.13
CA PRO A 210 1.87 24.39 -7.95
C PRO A 210 2.72 23.95 -6.76
N ALA A 211 3.99 24.34 -6.75
CA ALA A 211 4.93 23.96 -5.71
C ALA A 211 4.44 24.33 -4.29
N SER A 212 3.78 25.49 -4.14
CA SER A 212 3.20 25.92 -2.87
C SER A 212 2.11 24.98 -2.36
N THR A 213 1.27 24.41 -3.24
CA THR A 213 0.30 23.38 -2.88
C THR A 213 0.98 22.07 -2.52
N VAL A 214 2.01 21.66 -3.27
CA VAL A 214 2.76 20.43 -2.96
C VAL A 214 3.40 20.47 -1.57
N GLN A 215 3.91 21.64 -1.16
CA GLN A 215 4.51 21.87 0.15
C GLN A 215 3.53 21.64 1.33
N ILE A 216 2.26 21.99 1.14
CA ILE A 216 1.21 21.95 2.17
C ILE A 216 0.25 20.77 2.02
N LEU A 217 0.46 19.88 1.05
CA LEU A 217 -0.31 18.64 0.93
C LEU A 217 -0.30 17.91 2.29
N GLY A 218 -1.42 17.31 2.68
CA GLY A 218 -1.56 16.62 3.98
C GLY A 218 -1.71 17.53 5.22
N ALA A 219 -1.40 18.83 5.11
CA ALA A 219 -1.59 19.83 6.17
C ALA A 219 -2.91 20.60 6.07
N GLU A 220 -3.73 20.31 5.05
CA GLU A 220 -4.85 21.13 4.61
C GLU A 220 -5.79 21.52 5.76
N LYS A 221 -6.13 20.58 6.65
CA LYS A 221 -7.01 20.85 7.79
C LYS A 221 -6.43 21.89 8.76
N ALA A 222 -5.13 21.80 9.05
CA ALA A 222 -4.44 22.75 9.92
C ALA A 222 -4.30 24.11 9.24
N LEU A 223 -3.98 24.11 7.94
CA LEU A 223 -3.90 25.32 7.12
C LEU A 223 -5.24 26.06 7.07
N PHE A 224 -6.33 25.38 6.73
CA PHE A 224 -7.65 26.00 6.66
C PHE A 224 -8.13 26.48 8.02
N ARG A 225 -7.77 25.80 9.11
CA ARG A 225 -8.05 26.26 10.46
C ARG A 225 -7.29 27.56 10.77
N ALA A 226 -6.00 27.63 10.47
CA ALA A 226 -5.17 28.81 10.70
C ALA A 226 -5.62 30.02 9.86
N LEU A 227 -5.98 29.80 8.59
CA LEU A 227 -6.52 30.85 7.73
C LEU A 227 -7.86 31.40 8.27
N LYS A 228 -8.74 30.53 8.79
CA LYS A 228 -10.01 30.96 9.40
C LYS A 228 -9.80 31.76 10.69
N THR A 229 -8.81 31.40 11.50
CA THR A 229 -8.51 32.07 12.78
C THR A 229 -7.49 33.20 12.66
N ARG A 230 -7.01 33.53 11.44
CA ARG A 230 -5.90 34.47 11.17
C ARG A 230 -4.66 34.19 12.03
N HIS A 231 -4.40 32.91 12.30
CA HIS A 231 -3.17 32.46 12.94
C HIS A 231 -2.13 32.05 11.89
N ASN A 232 -0.88 31.91 12.33
CA ASN A 232 0.22 31.52 11.46
C ASN A 232 -0.05 30.17 10.79
N THR A 233 0.17 30.12 9.49
CA THR A 233 0.04 28.91 8.69
C THR A 233 1.15 27.92 9.04
N PRO A 234 0.89 26.60 8.98
CA PRO A 234 1.93 25.59 9.17
C PRO A 234 2.94 25.66 8.02
N ASN A 235 4.22 25.86 8.34
CA ASN A 235 5.19 26.18 7.30
C ASN A 235 5.61 24.99 6.42
N GLN A 236 5.71 23.74 6.93
CA GLN A 236 6.08 22.56 6.12
C GLN A 236 5.65 21.26 6.83
N ILE A 237 4.78 20.42 6.24
CA ILE A 237 4.34 19.17 6.92
C ILE A 237 4.81 17.89 6.22
N ILE A 238 4.84 17.81 4.88
CA ILE A 238 5.30 16.57 4.22
C ILE A 238 6.81 16.51 4.06
N HIS A 239 7.48 17.65 3.81
CA HIS A 239 8.93 17.68 3.63
C HIS A 239 9.73 17.35 4.89
N SER A 240 9.15 17.48 6.09
CA SER A 240 9.86 17.23 7.36
C SER A 240 10.27 15.77 7.57
N ARG A 241 9.63 14.81 6.87
CA ARG A 241 10.01 13.38 6.87
C ARG A 241 10.89 12.99 5.69
N ALA A 242 11.17 13.90 4.75
CA ALA A 242 12.07 13.60 3.64
C ALA A 242 13.50 13.58 4.17
N LYS A 243 14.26 12.53 3.84
CA LYS A 243 15.67 12.37 4.28
C LYS A 243 16.52 13.62 4.04
N CYS A 244 16.26 14.33 2.94
CA CYS A 244 16.96 15.58 2.58
C CYS A 244 16.74 16.71 3.59
N HIS A 245 15.58 16.75 4.25
CA HIS A 245 15.21 17.81 5.18
C HIS A 245 15.63 17.51 6.62
N GLU A 246 15.60 16.23 7.02
CA GLU A 246 16.12 15.79 8.33
C GLU A 246 17.63 16.09 8.49
N CYS A 247 18.37 16.18 7.38
CA CYS A 247 19.78 16.56 7.39
C CYS A 247 20.03 18.06 7.61
N TRP A 248 19.00 18.92 7.53
CA TRP A 248 19.15 20.37 7.71
C TRP A 248 18.88 20.80 9.17
N PRO A 249 19.68 21.70 9.76
CA PRO A 249 19.40 22.22 11.09
C PRO A 249 18.12 23.08 11.10
N GLN A 250 17.29 22.90 12.15
CA GLN A 250 15.95 23.51 12.30
C GLN A 250 15.90 25.04 12.09
N LYS A 251 17.00 25.76 12.32
CA LYS A 251 17.08 27.22 12.13
C LYS A 251 16.93 27.68 10.67
N HIS A 252 17.22 26.82 9.70
CA HIS A 252 17.09 27.14 8.27
C HIS A 252 15.73 26.72 7.68
N HIS A 253 14.90 26.02 8.45
CA HIS A 253 13.55 25.62 8.04
C HIS A 253 12.55 26.79 8.03
N SER A 254 12.93 27.91 8.65
CA SER A 254 12.10 29.10 8.84
C SER A 254 12.48 30.28 7.93
N LEU A 255 13.18 30.06 6.82
CA LEU A 255 13.63 31.16 5.95
C LEU A 255 12.63 31.48 4.83
N HIS A 256 12.04 32.67 4.99
CA HIS A 256 11.42 33.57 4.01
C HIS A 256 10.08 33.15 3.38
N VAL A 257 9.01 33.56 4.08
CA VAL A 257 7.86 34.24 3.45
C VAL A 257 7.99 35.72 3.78
#